data_AF-I0HCQ4-F1
#
_entry.id   AF-I0HCQ4-F1
#
_cell.length_a   1.000
_cell.length_b   1.000
_cell.length_c   1.000
_cell.angle_alpha   90.00
_cell.angle_beta   90.00
_cell.angle_gamma   90.00
#
_symmetry.space_group_name_H-M   'P 1'
#
loop_
_entity.id
_entity.type
_entity.pdbx_description
1 polymer ?
#
loop_
_entity_poly.entity_id
_entity_poly.type
_entity_poly.pdbx_seq_one_letter_code
_entity_poly.pdbx_strand_id
1 'polypeptide(L)'
;MGSGWLGRRRSPRLSGTLHLRDATGREVAVPLRGRATVLTAGGTGLIGYAEVWAVHTEAGRAATSLMISYGPDGAEGDRASGLCAPGGTVALGGVSFTWRHQPAVALRPPIAPDPIDISAMPAMPGAPIPRQRENMPRVAGASQAANIRPEPSGANPLHNMLRLVKQVSRGKRSASPAPSSPPAPPP
;
A
#
# COMPACT_ATOMS: atom_id res chain seq x y z
N MET A 1 -16.85 -34.26 5.58
CA MET A 1 -16.53 -33.61 4.29
C MET A 1 -16.17 -32.17 4.57
N GLY A 2 -14.90 -31.81 4.35
CA GLY A 2 -14.29 -30.60 4.91
C GLY A 2 -14.70 -29.31 4.22
N SER A 3 -15.25 -28.39 4.99
CA SER A 3 -15.55 -27.00 4.65
C SER A 3 -14.25 -26.18 4.56
N GLY A 4 -13.45 -26.41 3.51
CA GLY A 4 -12.10 -25.83 3.35
C GLY A 4 -11.97 -24.69 2.32
N TRP A 5 -13.07 -24.11 1.81
CA TRP A 5 -13.03 -23.27 0.60
C TRP A 5 -13.38 -21.78 0.78
N LEU A 6 -13.21 -21.23 1.99
CA LEU A 6 -13.09 -19.78 2.15
C LEU A 6 -11.61 -19.41 2.03
N GLY A 7 -11.03 -19.66 0.85
CA GLY A 7 -9.72 -19.17 0.49
C GLY A 7 -9.75 -17.65 0.60
N ARG A 8 -9.28 -17.11 1.72
CA ARG A 8 -9.15 -15.68 1.98
C ARG A 8 -8.44 -15.08 0.78
N ARG A 9 -9.17 -14.40 -0.11
CA ARG A 9 -8.60 -13.64 -1.22
C ARG A 9 -7.67 -12.62 -0.58
N ARG A 10 -6.38 -12.93 -0.56
CA ARG A 10 -5.37 -12.02 -0.03
C ARG A 10 -5.35 -10.84 -0.99
N SER A 11 -5.75 -9.66 -0.52
CA SER A 11 -5.58 -8.45 -1.33
C SER A 11 -4.11 -8.31 -1.69
N PRO A 12 -3.79 -8.00 -2.95
CA PRO A 12 -2.41 -7.83 -3.39
C PRO A 12 -1.75 -6.71 -2.60
N ARG A 13 -0.41 -6.76 -2.50
CA ARG A 13 0.35 -5.72 -1.83
C ARG A 13 0.66 -4.59 -2.81
N LEU A 14 0.63 -3.38 -2.29
CA LEU A 14 1.13 -2.20 -2.97
C LEU A 14 2.66 -2.28 -3.09
N SER A 15 3.18 -1.98 -4.27
CA SER A 15 4.61 -1.90 -4.55
C SER A 15 4.89 -0.93 -5.70
N GLY A 16 6.14 -0.46 -5.78
CA GLY A 16 6.57 0.55 -6.75
C GLY A 16 6.36 1.98 -6.26
N THR A 17 6.25 2.89 -7.22
CA THR A 17 6.15 4.33 -6.96
C THR A 17 4.96 4.90 -7.72
N LEU A 18 4.15 5.71 -7.05
CA LEU A 18 3.08 6.49 -7.68
C LEU A 18 3.59 7.90 -7.94
N HIS A 19 3.58 8.31 -9.20
CA HIS A 19 3.89 9.67 -9.61
C HIS A 19 2.58 10.44 -9.74
N LEU A 20 2.49 11.57 -9.06
CA LEU A 20 1.35 12.47 -9.09
C LEU A 20 1.76 13.73 -9.81
N ARG A 21 0.97 14.14 -10.81
CA ARG A 21 1.15 15.42 -11.51
C ARG A 21 -0.13 16.22 -11.43
N ASP A 22 -0.06 17.38 -10.79
CA ASP A 22 -1.23 18.27 -10.66
C ASP A 22 -1.42 19.15 -11.90
N ALA A 23 -2.50 19.96 -11.88
CA ALA A 23 -2.82 20.89 -12.96
C ALA A 23 -1.79 22.02 -13.15
N THR A 24 -0.99 22.32 -12.11
CA THR A 24 0.12 23.29 -12.21
C THR A 24 1.35 22.68 -12.87
N GLY A 25 1.35 21.36 -13.07
CA GLY A 25 2.46 20.60 -13.62
C GLY A 25 3.47 20.13 -12.58
N ARG A 26 3.23 20.38 -11.28
CA ARG A 26 4.08 19.91 -10.20
C ARG A 26 4.00 18.39 -10.11
N GLU A 27 5.16 17.75 -10.04
CA GLU A 27 5.26 16.29 -9.90
C GLU A 27 5.76 15.89 -8.51
N VAL A 28 5.13 14.88 -7.92
CA VAL A 28 5.53 14.27 -6.63
C VAL A 28 5.55 12.76 -6.78
N ALA A 29 6.63 12.13 -6.30
CA ALA A 29 6.78 10.69 -6.29
C ALA A 29 6.50 10.12 -4.88
N VAL A 30 5.54 9.21 -4.78
CA VAL A 30 5.12 8.58 -3.52
C VAL A 30 5.45 7.09 -3.55
N PRO A 31 6.30 6.59 -2.64
CA PRO A 31 6.57 5.16 -2.55
C PRO A 31 5.33 4.42 -2.06
N LEU A 32 4.90 3.41 -2.81
CA LEU A 32 3.76 2.57 -2.45
C LEU A 32 4.21 1.36 -1.65
N ARG A 33 3.66 1.19 -0.45
CA ARG A 33 3.98 0.08 0.45
C ARG A 33 2.72 -0.44 1.15
N GLY A 34 2.74 -1.72 1.54
CA GLY A 34 1.67 -2.30 2.33
C GLY A 34 0.46 -2.74 1.50
N ARG A 35 -0.74 -2.30 1.87
CA ARG A 35 -2.03 -2.73 1.27
C ARG A 35 -2.85 -1.59 0.70
N ALA A 36 -2.82 -0.45 1.39
CA ALA A 36 -3.44 0.80 0.99
C ALA A 36 -2.48 1.95 1.33
N THR A 37 -2.59 3.05 0.60
CA THR A 37 -1.86 4.29 0.87
C THR A 37 -2.83 5.44 0.77
N VAL A 38 -2.81 6.30 1.78
CA VAL A 38 -3.64 7.50 1.84
C VAL A 38 -2.75 8.69 1.51
N LEU A 39 -3.19 9.52 0.57
CA LEU A 39 -2.51 10.72 0.12
C LEU A 39 -3.32 11.94 0.57
N THR A 40 -2.65 12.84 1.27
CA THR A 40 -3.26 14.06 1.81
C THR A 40 -2.46 15.28 1.36
N ALA A 41 -3.07 16.45 1.48
CA ALA A 41 -2.41 17.72 1.21
C ALA A 41 -1.09 17.89 1.97
N GLY A 42 -1.09 17.57 3.27
CA GLY A 42 0.12 17.69 4.10
C GLY A 42 1.26 16.75 3.69
N GLY A 43 0.95 15.57 3.14
CA GLY A 43 1.96 14.58 2.77
C GLY A 43 2.46 14.67 1.32
N THR A 44 1.59 15.12 0.41
CA THR A 44 1.86 15.05 -1.04
C THR A 44 1.72 16.40 -1.75
N GLY A 45 1.23 17.43 -1.07
CA GLY A 45 0.94 18.72 -1.69
C GLY A 45 -0.27 18.71 -2.63
N LEU A 46 -1.03 17.61 -2.71
CA LEU A 46 -2.31 17.58 -3.40
C LEU A 46 -3.30 18.54 -2.72
N ILE A 47 -4.19 19.15 -3.49
CA ILE A 47 -5.24 20.01 -2.90
C ILE A 47 -6.22 19.17 -2.05
N GLY A 48 -6.43 17.91 -2.44
CA GLY A 48 -7.45 17.04 -1.87
C GLY A 48 -6.93 15.78 -1.18
N TYR A 49 -7.77 14.77 -1.22
CA TYR A 49 -7.57 13.48 -0.55
C TYR A 49 -7.64 12.34 -1.56
N ALA A 50 -6.69 11.41 -1.49
CA ALA A 50 -6.70 10.20 -2.30
C ALA A 50 -6.49 8.94 -1.47
N GLU A 51 -7.19 7.87 -1.83
CA GLU A 51 -6.94 6.51 -1.36
C GLU A 51 -6.48 5.64 -2.52
N VAL A 52 -5.42 4.88 -2.30
CA VAL A 52 -4.80 4.01 -3.30
C VAL A 52 -4.69 2.61 -2.72
N TRP A 53 -5.16 1.60 -3.44
CA TRP A 53 -4.98 0.19 -3.04
C TRP A 53 -4.86 -0.73 -4.26
N ALA A 54 -4.18 -1.87 -4.08
CA ALA A 54 -4.01 -2.84 -5.15
C ALA A 54 -5.24 -3.75 -5.27
N VAL A 55 -5.63 -4.05 -6.50
CA VAL A 55 -6.72 -4.98 -6.84
C VAL A 55 -6.29 -5.96 -7.92
N HIS A 56 -6.85 -7.17 -7.88
CA HIS A 56 -6.74 -8.12 -8.98
C HIS A 56 -7.83 -7.82 -10.02
N THR A 57 -7.43 -7.57 -11.26
CA THR A 57 -8.35 -7.18 -12.34
C THR A 57 -8.72 -8.33 -13.27
N GLU A 58 -7.93 -9.41 -13.30
CA GLU A 58 -8.19 -10.56 -14.17
C GLU A 58 -8.39 -11.84 -13.35
N ALA A 59 -9.45 -12.59 -13.66
CA ALA A 59 -9.68 -13.89 -13.03
C ALA A 59 -8.77 -14.94 -13.70
N GLY A 60 -7.82 -15.50 -12.95
CA GLY A 60 -6.93 -16.56 -13.44
C GLY A 60 -5.52 -16.10 -13.83
N ARG A 61 -5.30 -14.79 -14.01
CA ARG A 61 -3.96 -14.18 -14.05
C ARG A 61 -3.78 -13.27 -12.84
N ALA A 62 -2.60 -13.32 -12.23
CA ALA A 62 -2.23 -12.44 -11.12
C ALA A 62 -1.95 -10.99 -11.58
N ALA A 63 -2.69 -10.49 -12.58
CA ALA A 63 -2.64 -9.11 -13.02
C ALA A 63 -3.12 -8.23 -11.85
N THR A 64 -2.27 -7.29 -11.46
CA THR A 64 -2.53 -6.36 -10.37
C THR A 64 -2.62 -4.97 -10.95
N SER A 65 -3.67 -4.23 -10.58
CA SER A 65 -3.86 -2.82 -10.91
C SER A 65 -4.04 -2.02 -9.62
N LEU A 66 -3.79 -0.72 -9.67
CA LEU A 66 -4.17 0.17 -8.57
C LEU A 66 -5.60 0.66 -8.79
N MET A 67 -6.43 0.54 -7.76
CA MET A 67 -7.63 1.35 -7.64
C MET A 67 -7.25 2.65 -6.92
N ILE A 68 -7.63 3.78 -7.51
CA ILE A 68 -7.38 5.11 -6.98
C ILE A 68 -8.73 5.79 -6.82
N SER A 69 -9.02 6.30 -5.64
CA SER A 69 -10.16 7.19 -5.37
C SER A 69 -9.61 8.54 -4.97
N TYR A 70 -10.03 9.62 -5.63
CA TYR A 70 -9.55 10.98 -5.40
C TYR A 70 -10.70 11.98 -5.36
N GLY A 71 -10.71 12.84 -4.34
CA GLY A 71 -11.62 13.97 -4.23
C GLY A 71 -10.81 15.26 -4.00
N PRO A 72 -10.97 16.30 -4.84
CA PRO A 72 -10.23 17.56 -4.70
C PRO A 72 -10.59 18.32 -3.42
N ASP A 73 -11.85 18.22 -2.98
CA ASP A 73 -12.36 18.98 -1.83
C ASP A 73 -12.38 18.17 -0.52
N GLY A 74 -11.89 16.93 -0.55
CA GLY A 74 -11.88 16.02 0.60
C GLY A 74 -13.25 15.45 0.99
N ALA A 75 -14.35 16.01 0.48
CA ALA A 75 -15.71 15.49 0.66
C ALA A 75 -15.89 14.14 -0.06
N GLU A 76 -16.71 13.26 0.52
CA GLU A 76 -16.97 11.91 -0.05
C GLU A 76 -17.82 11.97 -1.34
N GLY A 77 -18.65 13.00 -1.51
CA GLY A 77 -19.60 13.11 -2.62
C GLY A 77 -18.97 13.30 -4.00
N ASP A 78 -17.82 13.97 -4.07
CA ASP A 78 -17.19 14.36 -5.34
C ASP A 78 -15.95 13.52 -5.68
N ARG A 79 -15.85 12.31 -5.10
CA ARG A 79 -14.71 11.41 -5.34
C ARG A 79 -14.82 10.73 -6.71
N ALA A 80 -13.86 11.00 -7.58
CA ALA A 80 -13.65 10.23 -8.80
C ALA A 80 -12.80 9.00 -8.49
N SER A 81 -13.11 7.85 -9.12
CA SER A 81 -12.32 6.63 -8.95
C SER A 81 -11.90 6.05 -10.30
N GLY A 82 -10.72 5.43 -10.35
CA GLY A 82 -10.16 4.87 -11.58
C GLY A 82 -9.16 3.75 -11.32
N LEU A 83 -9.01 2.88 -12.32
CA LEU A 83 -8.02 1.81 -12.33
C LEU A 83 -6.76 2.26 -13.09
N CYS A 84 -5.60 2.08 -12.47
CA CYS A 84 -4.30 2.33 -13.07
C CYS A 84 -3.56 1.00 -13.24
N ALA A 85 -3.33 0.59 -14.49
CA ALA A 85 -2.51 -0.57 -14.80
C ALA A 85 -1.03 -0.31 -14.48
N PRO A 86 -0.20 -1.37 -14.30
CA PRO A 86 1.25 -1.23 -14.17
C PRO A 86 1.84 -0.44 -15.34
N GLY A 87 2.62 0.61 -15.06
CA GLY A 87 3.20 1.49 -16.09
C GLY A 87 2.21 2.46 -16.73
N GLY A 88 0.93 2.38 -16.37
CA GLY A 88 -0.12 3.25 -16.91
C GLY A 88 -0.29 4.55 -16.14
N THR A 89 -1.18 5.40 -16.68
CA THR A 89 -1.60 6.67 -16.09
C THR A 89 -3.11 6.76 -16.08
N VAL A 90 -3.69 7.30 -15.01
CA VAL A 90 -5.11 7.65 -14.92
C VAL A 90 -5.24 9.10 -14.45
N ALA A 91 -6.17 9.86 -15.02
CA ALA A 91 -6.45 11.24 -14.63
C ALA A 91 -7.76 11.28 -13.83
N LEU A 92 -7.72 11.86 -12.63
CA LEU A 92 -8.88 12.02 -11.74
C LEU A 92 -8.85 13.43 -11.16
N GLY A 93 -9.96 14.17 -11.26
CA GLY A 93 -10.09 15.51 -10.67
C GLY A 93 -8.97 16.50 -11.05
N GLY A 94 -8.45 16.43 -12.28
CA GLY A 94 -7.36 17.29 -12.74
C GLY A 94 -5.95 16.87 -12.30
N VAL A 95 -5.81 15.74 -11.60
CA VAL A 95 -4.52 15.15 -11.20
C VAL A 95 -4.25 13.87 -11.99
N SER A 96 -3.06 13.76 -12.55
CA SER A 96 -2.59 12.56 -13.24
C SER A 96 -1.81 11.66 -12.27
N PHE A 97 -2.21 10.38 -12.21
CA PHE A 97 -1.59 9.36 -11.37
C PHE A 97 -0.93 8.33 -12.27
N THR A 98 0.40 8.23 -12.21
CA THR A 98 1.19 7.28 -13.02
C THR A 98 1.84 6.25 -12.12
N TRP A 99 1.57 4.97 -12.35
CA TRP A 99 2.14 3.91 -11.51
C TRP A 99 3.36 3.29 -12.15
N ARG A 100 4.54 3.56 -11.57
CA ARG A 100 5.77 2.84 -11.90
C ARG A 100 5.85 1.60 -11.02
N HIS A 101 5.25 0.51 -11.50
CA HIS A 101 5.27 -0.76 -10.81
C HIS A 101 6.70 -1.33 -10.83
N GLN A 102 7.30 -1.43 -9.65
CA GLN A 102 8.47 -2.26 -9.42
C GLN A 102 7.97 -3.46 -8.63
N PRO A 103 7.96 -4.67 -9.20
CA PRO A 103 7.58 -5.85 -8.44
C PRO A 103 8.49 -5.91 -7.21
N ALA A 104 7.90 -6.09 -6.03
CA ALA A 104 8.68 -6.31 -4.83
C ALA A 104 9.57 -7.52 -5.06
N VAL A 105 10.88 -7.29 -5.29
CA VAL A 105 11.87 -8.36 -5.37
C VAL A 105 11.74 -9.12 -4.07
N ALA A 106 11.26 -10.37 -4.14
CA ALA A 106 11.26 -11.23 -2.98
C ALA A 106 12.72 -11.30 -2.52
N LEU A 107 13.02 -10.75 -1.35
CA LEU A 107 14.29 -10.98 -0.68
C LEU A 107 14.39 -12.49 -0.50
N ARG A 108 15.00 -13.18 -1.47
CA ARG A 108 15.55 -14.50 -1.23
C ARG A 108 16.55 -14.28 -0.11
N PRO A 109 16.41 -14.89 1.08
CA PRO A 109 17.51 -14.90 2.01
C PRO A 109 18.72 -15.50 1.29
N PRO A 110 19.94 -14.97 1.50
CA PRO A 110 21.14 -15.65 1.04
C PRO A 110 21.10 -17.07 1.58
N ILE A 111 21.40 -18.02 0.68
CA ILE A 111 21.60 -19.43 0.98
C ILE A 111 22.45 -19.51 2.25
N ALA A 112 21.98 -20.23 3.26
CA ALA A 112 22.74 -20.46 4.48
C ALA A 112 24.14 -20.98 4.06
N PRO A 113 25.23 -20.45 4.62
CA PRO A 113 26.56 -21.00 4.34
C PRO A 113 26.55 -22.49 4.67
N ASP A 114 27.13 -23.30 3.79
CA ASP A 114 27.28 -24.73 3.97
C ASP A 114 27.79 -25.05 5.39
N PRO A 115 27.36 -26.17 6.01
CA PRO A 115 27.92 -26.58 7.29
C PRO A 115 29.43 -26.76 7.12
N ILE A 116 30.19 -25.90 7.81
CA ILE A 116 31.62 -26.08 8.00
C ILE A 116 31.81 -27.45 8.66
N ASP A 117 32.41 -28.38 7.94
CA ASP A 117 32.86 -29.66 8.50
C ASP A 117 33.99 -29.36 9.49
N ILE A 118 33.66 -29.35 10.79
CA ILE A 118 34.60 -29.06 11.88
C ILE A 118 35.42 -30.31 12.25
N SER A 119 35.44 -31.36 11.41
CA SER A 119 36.12 -32.62 11.70
C SER A 119 37.63 -32.55 11.41
N ALA A 120 38.34 -31.55 11.91
CA ALA A 120 39.80 -31.58 11.98
C ALA A 120 40.36 -30.48 12.90
N MET A 121 40.26 -30.64 14.22
CA MET A 121 41.30 -30.09 15.11
C MET A 121 41.63 -31.08 16.24
N PRO A 122 42.90 -31.54 16.35
CA PRO A 122 43.37 -32.32 17.48
C PRO A 122 43.49 -31.44 18.74
N ALA A 123 43.06 -32.00 19.87
CA ALA A 123 43.11 -31.38 21.18
C ALA A 123 44.56 -31.04 21.59
N MET A 124 44.79 -29.81 22.06
CA MET A 124 45.96 -29.49 22.89
C MET A 124 45.53 -29.09 24.31
N PRO A 125 46.19 -29.64 25.35
CA PRO A 125 45.93 -29.32 26.74
C PRO A 125 46.79 -28.13 27.22
N GLY A 126 46.15 -27.24 27.98
CA GLY A 126 46.83 -26.47 29.03
C GLY A 126 47.25 -25.04 28.67
N ALA A 127 46.45 -24.07 29.10
CA ALA A 127 46.96 -22.77 29.54
C ALA A 127 46.01 -22.15 30.60
N PRO A 128 46.53 -21.62 31.73
CA PRO A 128 45.72 -21.15 32.85
C PRO A 128 45.15 -19.74 32.62
N ILE A 129 43.92 -19.54 33.09
CA ILE A 129 43.16 -18.28 33.09
C ILE A 129 43.69 -17.38 34.22
N PRO A 130 44.14 -16.13 33.96
CA PRO A 130 44.37 -15.16 35.02
C PRO A 130 43.04 -14.54 35.47
N ARG A 131 42.68 -14.76 36.74
CA ARG A 131 41.67 -14.00 37.46
C ARG A 131 42.19 -12.58 37.70
N GLN A 132 41.53 -11.56 37.18
CA GLN A 132 41.59 -10.23 37.77
C GLN A 132 40.20 -9.81 38.27
N ARG A 133 40.14 -9.76 39.59
CA ARG A 133 39.15 -9.04 40.39
C ARG A 133 39.64 -7.59 40.55
N GLU A 134 38.68 -6.74 40.93
CA GLU A 134 38.84 -5.41 41.54
C GLU A 134 39.11 -4.23 40.60
N ASN A 135 38.03 -3.50 40.28
CA ASN A 135 37.87 -2.14 40.79
C ASN A 135 36.47 -1.58 40.50
N MET A 136 35.68 -1.39 41.56
CA MET A 136 34.64 -0.34 41.59
C MET A 136 35.32 1.00 41.89
N PRO A 137 34.75 2.12 41.41
CA PRO A 137 34.06 2.96 42.38
C PRO A 137 32.66 3.40 41.93
N ARG A 138 31.85 3.55 42.97
CA ARG A 138 30.49 4.06 43.11
C ARG A 138 30.43 5.56 42.80
N VAL A 139 29.49 6.01 41.96
CA VAL A 139 28.99 7.38 41.96
C VAL A 139 27.46 7.38 41.91
N ALA A 140 26.89 8.16 42.81
CA ALA A 140 25.48 8.30 43.11
C ALA A 140 24.77 9.30 42.19
N GLY A 141 23.45 9.15 42.10
CA GLY A 141 22.52 10.27 42.03
C GLY A 141 21.97 10.65 40.66
N ALA A 142 20.72 10.27 40.40
CA ALA A 142 19.73 11.16 39.77
C ALA A 142 18.31 10.68 40.08
N SER A 143 17.59 11.54 40.79
CA SER A 143 16.20 11.40 41.19
C SER A 143 15.24 11.70 40.03
N GLN A 144 14.15 10.93 39.94
CA GLN A 144 12.76 11.40 39.94
C GLN A 144 12.27 12.42 38.88
N ALA A 145 11.42 11.96 37.97
CA ALA A 145 10.20 12.64 37.47
C ALA A 145 9.42 11.62 36.61
N ALA A 146 8.31 11.04 37.08
CA ALA A 146 6.96 11.60 37.02
C ALA A 146 6.50 11.98 35.59
N ASN A 147 5.57 11.15 35.09
CA ASN A 147 4.25 11.54 34.59
C ASN A 147 3.94 11.32 33.10
N ILE A 148 2.70 10.84 32.90
CA ILE A 148 1.86 10.83 31.70
C ILE A 148 2.05 9.66 30.72
N ARG A 149 1.26 8.61 30.99
CA ARG A 149 0.81 7.58 30.06
C ARG A 149 -0.44 8.10 29.32
N PRO A 150 -0.42 8.32 27.99
CA PRO A 150 -1.65 8.42 27.23
C PRO A 150 -2.17 7.02 26.87
N GLU A 151 -3.35 6.71 27.41
CA GLU A 151 -4.27 5.69 26.89
C GLU A 151 -4.63 5.99 25.41
N PRO A 152 -4.57 5.01 24.51
CA PRO A 152 -5.35 5.06 23.28
C PRO A 152 -6.68 4.33 23.48
N SER A 153 -7.68 5.08 23.95
CA SER A 153 -9.08 4.65 23.90
C SER A 153 -9.64 4.87 22.49
N GLY A 154 -9.99 3.76 21.83
CA GLY A 154 -11.22 3.62 21.04
C GLY A 154 -11.47 4.52 19.84
N ALA A 155 -11.04 4.07 18.66
CA ALA A 155 -11.89 4.09 17.46
C ALA A 155 -11.30 3.15 16.41
N ASN A 156 -11.93 2.00 16.20
CA ASN A 156 -11.66 1.08 15.09
C ASN A 156 -12.54 1.50 13.88
N PRO A 157 -12.03 2.19 12.85
CA PRO A 157 -12.82 2.55 11.67
C PRO A 157 -13.02 1.39 10.68
N LEU A 158 -12.52 0.18 10.97
CA LEU A 158 -12.46 -0.93 10.01
C LEU A 158 -13.77 -1.71 9.79
N HIS A 159 -14.89 -1.30 10.38
CA HIS A 159 -16.15 -2.06 10.28
C HIS A 159 -17.18 -1.55 9.26
N ASN A 160 -16.98 -0.41 8.59
CA ASN A 160 -18.03 0.15 7.70
C ASN A 160 -17.86 -0.11 6.19
N MET A 161 -16.79 -0.76 5.73
CA MET A 161 -16.51 -0.94 4.29
C MET A 161 -16.93 -2.31 3.70
N LEU A 162 -17.77 -3.08 4.39
CA LEU A 162 -18.18 -4.43 3.95
C LEU A 162 -19.61 -4.50 3.39
N ARG A 163 -20.24 -3.36 3.06
CA ARG A 163 -21.62 -3.33 2.53
C ARG A 163 -21.84 -2.70 1.15
N LEU A 164 -20.81 -2.30 0.41
CA LEU A 164 -20.98 -1.63 -0.89
C LEU A 164 -20.39 -2.35 -2.11
N VAL A 165 -20.54 -3.68 -2.21
CA VAL A 165 -20.20 -4.44 -3.43
C VAL A 165 -21.29 -5.46 -3.78
N LYS A 166 -22.56 -5.02 -3.82
CA LYS A 166 -23.67 -5.91 -4.21
C LYS A 166 -24.76 -5.27 -5.08
N GLN A 167 -24.43 -4.28 -5.92
CA GLN A 167 -25.44 -3.69 -6.83
C GLN A 167 -25.04 -3.41 -8.29
N VAL A 168 -23.88 -3.83 -8.80
CA VAL A 168 -23.59 -3.68 -10.24
C VAL A 168 -23.57 -5.04 -10.92
N SER A 169 -24.70 -5.75 -10.93
CA SER A 169 -24.89 -6.95 -11.76
C SER A 169 -26.38 -7.35 -11.88
N ARG A 170 -27.32 -6.41 -12.08
CA ARG A 170 -28.69 -6.80 -12.47
C ARG A 170 -29.49 -5.67 -13.16
N GLY A 171 -29.47 -5.72 -14.50
CA GLY A 171 -30.49 -5.13 -15.37
C GLY A 171 -30.44 -3.61 -15.52
N LYS A 172 -30.87 -2.99 -16.62
CA LYS A 172 -31.57 -3.49 -17.80
C LYS A 172 -31.53 -2.36 -18.84
N ARG A 173 -31.47 -2.75 -20.11
CA ARG A 173 -31.44 -1.94 -21.34
C ARG A 173 -32.49 -0.82 -21.34
N SER A 174 -32.11 0.37 -21.80
CA SER A 174 -32.91 1.45 -22.45
C SER A 174 -31.93 2.60 -22.71
N ALA A 175 -31.78 3.26 -23.85
CA ALA A 175 -32.34 3.18 -25.19
C ALA A 175 -31.29 3.84 -26.12
N SER A 176 -31.08 3.32 -27.34
CA SER A 176 -30.34 4.05 -28.37
C SER A 176 -31.16 5.24 -28.85
N PRO A 177 -30.62 6.47 -28.88
CA PRO A 177 -31.23 7.52 -29.69
C PRO A 177 -31.00 7.23 -31.18
N ALA A 178 -32.07 7.36 -31.97
CA ALA A 178 -32.11 7.14 -33.41
C ALA A 178 -31.17 8.08 -34.18
N PRO A 179 -30.69 7.71 -35.38
CA PRO A 179 -29.94 8.61 -36.24
C PRO A 179 -30.86 9.72 -36.78
N SER A 180 -30.48 10.96 -36.50
CA SER A 180 -31.08 12.19 -37.03
C SER A 180 -30.98 12.23 -38.56
N SER A 181 -32.11 12.48 -39.22
CA SER A 181 -32.21 12.67 -40.67
C SER A 181 -31.47 13.92 -41.14
N PRO A 182 -30.88 13.93 -42.35
CA PRO A 182 -30.25 15.12 -42.93
C PRO A 182 -31.29 16.14 -43.44
N PRO A 183 -30.95 17.44 -43.47
CA PRO A 183 -31.84 18.50 -43.92
C PRO A 183 -32.08 18.49 -45.43
N ALA A 184 -33.28 18.89 -45.84
CA ALA A 184 -33.68 19.07 -47.24
C ALA A 184 -32.94 20.25 -47.90
N PRO A 185 -32.66 20.19 -49.22
CA PRO A 185 -32.04 21.30 -49.94
C PRO A 185 -33.03 22.47 -50.15
N PRO A 186 -32.52 23.72 -50.21
CA PRO A 186 -33.34 24.91 -50.48
C PRO A 186 -33.83 25.00 -51.94
N PRO A 187 -34.84 25.86 -52.22
CA PRO A 187 -35.54 25.93 -53.51
C PRO A 187 -34.68 26.45 -54.67
#